data_AF-A0A6L5H9Q3-F1
#
_entry.id   AF-A0A6L5H9Q3-F1
#
_cell.length_a   1.000
_cell.length_b   1.000
_cell.length_c   1.000
_cell.angle_alpha   90.00
_cell.angle_beta   90.00
_cell.angle_gamma   90.00
#
_symmetry.space_group_name_H-M   'P 1'
#
loop_
_entity.id
_entity.type
_entity.pdbx_description
1 polymer ?
#
loop_
_entity_poly.entity_id
_entity_poly.type
_entity_poly.pdbx_seq_one_letter_code
_entity_poly.pdbx_strand_id
1 'polypeptide(L)'
;MMTLEDLTTAISQRAENRYQVQAAEAIELPDVDHPSTILRLKRQRNTNAGWRTVLLIEVPSSSLQAAYQWSADIRDVLPEPETSDLYMFMLIGDISDNEAARIETDDRFCRKVVARQLEDALDFLDRTFLAALDPPGNVETLSDPLISAFKAMVKSHPWTGRHMAVWKTELLSTANGGDVVQILSDSVISSENQQ
;
A
#
# COMPACT_ATOMS: atom_id res chain seq x y z
N MET A 1 -9.15 15.27 13.45
CA MET A 1 -7.88 15.46 12.72
C MET A 1 -7.04 14.23 13.03
N MET A 2 -6.66 13.49 12.00
CA MET A 2 -5.84 12.28 12.14
C MET A 2 -4.50 12.64 12.78
N THR A 3 -4.02 11.82 13.71
CA THR A 3 -2.71 11.96 14.34
C THR A 3 -1.71 10.93 13.78
N LEU A 4 -0.41 11.13 14.06
CA LEU A 4 0.62 10.14 13.73
C LEU A 4 0.38 8.80 14.41
N GLU A 5 -0.13 8.79 15.64
CA GLU A 5 -0.46 7.56 16.38
C GLU A 5 -1.62 6.81 15.71
N ASP A 6 -2.68 7.52 15.31
CA ASP A 6 -3.80 6.94 14.57
C ASP A 6 -3.32 6.27 13.27
N LEU A 7 -2.47 6.98 12.51
CA LEU A 7 -1.97 6.48 11.23
C LEU A 7 -1.01 5.31 11.41
N THR A 8 -0.14 5.34 12.42
CA THR A 8 0.77 4.22 12.75
C THR A 8 -0.02 2.97 13.15
N THR A 9 -1.07 3.16 13.95
CA THR A 9 -1.99 2.09 14.36
C THR A 9 -2.72 1.51 13.16
N ALA A 10 -3.28 2.36 12.30
CA ALA A 10 -3.98 1.95 11.09
C ALA A 10 -3.05 1.21 10.11
N ILE A 11 -1.80 1.66 9.94
CA ILE A 11 -0.80 0.97 9.11
C ILE A 11 -0.53 -0.41 9.68
N SER A 12 -0.34 -0.53 11.00
CA SER A 12 -0.09 -1.81 11.66
C SER A 12 -1.24 -2.79 11.47
N GLN A 13 -2.48 -2.32 11.58
CA GLN A 13 -3.68 -3.10 11.29
C GLN A 13 -3.77 -3.52 9.81
N ARG A 14 -3.57 -2.60 8.87
CA ARG A 14 -3.58 -2.91 7.42
C ARG A 14 -2.42 -3.82 7.00
N ALA A 15 -1.32 -3.80 7.74
CA ALA A 15 -0.16 -4.64 7.51
C ALA A 15 -0.33 -6.07 8.02
N GLU A 16 -1.30 -6.32 8.92
CA GLU A 16 -1.51 -7.63 9.53
C GLU A 16 -1.66 -8.72 8.44
N ASN A 17 -0.96 -9.85 8.62
CA ASN A 17 -0.91 -10.98 7.69
C ASN A 17 -0.36 -10.69 6.27
N ARG A 18 0.01 -9.43 5.96
CA ARG A 18 0.53 -8.99 4.66
C ARG A 18 2.01 -8.59 4.74
N TYR A 19 2.37 -7.84 5.77
CA TYR A 19 3.69 -7.26 5.96
C TYR A 19 4.22 -7.53 7.37
N GLN A 20 5.53 -7.72 7.46
CA GLN A 20 6.30 -7.56 8.67
C GLN A 20 6.58 -6.08 8.84
N VAL A 21 6.09 -5.50 9.93
CA VAL A 21 6.33 -4.09 10.29
C VAL A 21 7.52 -4.04 11.26
N GLN A 22 8.47 -3.17 10.98
CA GLN A 22 9.61 -2.88 11.84
C GLN A 22 9.69 -1.36 12.04
N ALA A 23 9.67 -0.91 13.30
CA ALA A 23 9.99 0.47 13.62
C ALA A 23 11.47 0.73 13.33
N ALA A 24 11.79 1.88 12.74
CA ALA A 24 13.16 2.20 12.40
C ALA A 24 14.05 2.49 13.60
N GLU A 25 13.55 2.52 14.85
CA GLU A 25 14.39 2.59 16.06
C GLU A 25 15.48 1.50 16.10
N ALA A 26 15.32 0.43 15.31
CA ALA A 26 16.31 -0.62 15.11
C ALA A 26 17.48 -0.27 14.15
N ILE A 27 17.45 0.89 13.48
CA ILE A 27 18.41 1.32 12.44
C ILE A 27 18.69 2.82 12.61
N GLU A 28 19.96 3.23 12.55
CA GLU A 28 20.32 4.66 12.54
C GLU A 28 19.91 5.29 11.20
N LEU A 29 18.74 5.94 11.18
CA LEU A 29 18.27 6.75 10.06
C LEU A 29 18.30 8.24 10.45
N PRO A 30 18.51 9.16 9.48
CA PRO A 30 18.42 10.61 9.70
C PRO A 30 17.13 11.02 10.43
N ASP A 31 17.29 11.89 11.42
CA ASP A 31 16.18 12.44 12.20
C ASP A 31 15.71 13.80 11.64
N VAL A 32 14.54 14.25 12.08
CA VAL A 32 13.95 15.55 11.72
C VAL A 32 13.38 16.23 12.96
N ASP A 33 13.53 17.55 13.05
CA ASP A 33 13.03 18.37 14.16
C ASP A 33 11.51 18.62 14.08
N HIS A 34 10.75 17.55 13.84
CA HIS A 34 9.30 17.53 13.74
C HIS A 34 8.75 16.18 14.21
N PRO A 35 7.52 16.13 14.74
CA PRO A 35 6.88 14.87 15.08
C PRO A 35 6.87 13.94 13.85
N SER A 36 7.56 12.81 13.97
CA SER A 36 7.78 11.91 12.86
C SER A 36 7.95 10.47 13.33
N THR A 37 7.75 9.53 12.42
CA THR A 37 7.93 8.10 12.66
C THR A 37 8.34 7.44 11.36
N ILE A 38 9.28 6.49 11.41
CA ILE A 38 9.69 5.72 10.24
C ILE A 38 9.28 4.25 10.45
N LEU A 39 8.53 3.73 9.49
CA LEU A 39 8.11 2.34 9.46
C LEU A 39 8.73 1.63 8.26
N ARG A 40 9.30 0.45 8.49
CA ARG A 40 9.78 -0.43 7.42
C ARG A 40 8.84 -1.63 7.30
N LEU A 41 8.37 -1.88 6.08
CA LEU A 41 7.42 -2.95 5.77
C LEU A 41 8.04 -3.95 4.78
N LYS A 42 8.11 -5.22 5.15
CA LYS A 42 8.53 -6.31 4.25
C LYS A 42 7.39 -7.29 4.05
N ARG A 43 7.12 -7.74 2.82
CA ARG A 43 6.06 -8.74 2.60
C ARG A 43 6.41 -10.06 3.29
N GLN A 44 5.56 -10.55 4.19
CA GLN A 44 5.84 -11.75 5.00
C GLN A 44 6.04 -13.01 4.16
N ARG A 45 5.30 -13.12 3.05
CA ARG A 45 5.23 -14.34 2.21
C ARG A 45 6.18 -14.34 1.03
N ASN A 46 7.03 -13.33 0.92
CA ASN A 46 8.05 -13.25 -0.12
C ASN A 46 9.40 -12.95 0.53
N THR A 47 10.20 -13.99 0.74
CA THR A 47 11.52 -13.89 1.36
C THR A 47 12.48 -13.00 0.57
N ASN A 48 12.29 -12.92 -0.75
CA ASN A 48 13.07 -12.11 -1.68
C ASN A 48 12.53 -10.68 -1.85
N ALA A 49 11.43 -10.31 -1.18
CA ALA A 49 10.92 -8.95 -1.24
C ALA A 49 11.87 -7.98 -0.52
N GLY A 50 12.12 -6.83 -1.15
CA GLY A 50 12.77 -5.69 -0.51
C GLY A 50 11.91 -5.06 0.58
N TRP A 51 12.51 -4.19 1.38
CA TRP A 51 11.81 -3.37 2.35
C TRP A 51 11.18 -2.16 1.68
N ARG A 52 9.99 -1.78 2.16
CA ARG A 52 9.36 -0.49 1.88
C ARG A 52 9.54 0.40 3.08
N THR A 53 10.04 1.61 2.87
CA THR A 53 10.23 2.59 3.94
C THR A 53 9.11 3.62 3.84
N VAL A 54 8.36 3.78 4.92
CA VAL A 54 7.27 4.76 5.06
C VAL A 54 7.69 5.79 6.09
N LEU A 55 7.82 7.03 5.64
CA LEU A 55 8.07 8.20 6.46
C LEU A 55 6.72 8.82 6.85
N LEU A 56 6.43 8.89 8.14
CA LEU A 56 5.28 9.58 8.71
C LEU A 56 5.78 10.89 9.30
N ILE A 57 5.17 12.01 8.94
CA ILE A 57 5.56 13.32 9.48
C ILE A 57 4.35 14.23 9.63
N GLU A 58 4.33 14.94 10.74
CA GLU A 58 3.38 16.03 11.00
C GLU A 58 4.11 17.37 10.98
N VAL A 59 3.70 18.25 10.07
CA VAL A 59 4.34 19.55 9.86
C VAL A 59 3.31 20.63 9.56
N PRO A 60 3.56 21.88 10.00
CA PRO A 60 2.83 23.02 9.46
C PRO A 60 3.21 23.23 7.98
N SER A 61 2.31 23.83 7.21
CA SER A 61 2.56 24.14 5.78
C SER A 61 3.83 24.98 5.55
N SER A 62 4.21 25.83 6.50
CA SER A 62 5.45 26.62 6.48
C SER A 62 6.73 25.79 6.54
N SER A 63 6.67 24.56 7.07
CA SER A 63 7.83 23.68 7.29
C SER A 63 7.93 22.56 6.25
N LEU A 64 7.21 22.67 5.14
CA LEU A 64 7.19 21.66 4.09
C LEU A 64 8.59 21.34 3.52
N GLN A 65 9.46 22.34 3.45
CA GLN A 65 10.85 22.16 3.01
C GLN A 65 11.65 21.23 3.93
N ALA A 66 11.39 21.22 5.24
CA ALA A 66 12.05 20.33 6.18
C ALA A 66 11.68 18.87 5.92
N ALA A 67 10.40 18.60 5.63
CA ALA A 67 9.93 17.26 5.26
C ALA A 67 10.58 16.76 3.95
N TYR A 68 10.75 17.64 2.96
CA TYR A 68 11.43 17.29 1.71
C TYR A 68 12.92 17.00 1.91
N GLN A 69 13.61 17.85 2.68
CA GLN A 69 15.01 17.61 3.00
C GLN A 69 15.18 16.28 3.73
N TRP A 70 14.35 16.02 4.74
CA TRP A 70 14.37 14.75 5.46
C TRP A 70 14.16 13.55 4.54
N SER A 71 13.19 13.60 3.62
CA SER A 71 12.99 12.52 2.66
C SER A 71 14.18 12.29 1.73
N ALA A 72 14.92 13.34 1.38
CA ALA A 72 16.13 13.24 0.58
C ALA A 72 17.28 12.63 1.40
N ASP A 73 17.46 13.06 2.64
CA ASP A 73 18.49 12.54 3.55
C ASP A 73 18.28 11.05 3.83
N ILE A 74 17.03 10.62 4.05
CA ILE A 74 16.68 9.20 4.18
C ILE A 74 17.03 8.44 2.89
N ARG A 75 16.63 8.96 1.73
CA ARG A 75 16.88 8.30 0.45
C ARG A 75 18.37 8.07 0.21
N ASP A 76 19.22 9.03 0.56
CA ASP A 76 20.65 8.97 0.31
C ASP A 76 21.38 7.91 1.18
N VAL A 77 20.78 7.49 2.30
CA VAL A 77 21.33 6.43 3.17
C VAL A 77 20.70 5.05 2.93
N LEU A 78 19.56 4.96 2.24
CA LEU A 78 18.89 3.69 1.98
C LEU A 78 19.66 2.86 0.92
N PRO A 79 19.80 1.54 1.11
CA PRO A 79 20.43 0.68 0.12
C PRO A 79 19.52 0.48 -1.10
N GLU A 80 20.11 0.38 -2.29
CA GLU A 80 19.38 -0.08 -3.48
C GLU A 80 18.93 -1.55 -3.31
N PRO A 81 17.68 -1.92 -3.64
CA PRO A 81 16.66 -1.15 -4.36
C PRO A 81 15.66 -0.37 -3.49
N GLU A 82 15.87 -0.27 -2.17
CA GLU A 82 14.89 0.29 -1.22
C GLU A 82 14.64 1.78 -1.42
N THR A 83 15.56 2.51 -2.04
CA THR A 83 15.41 3.92 -2.44
C THR A 83 14.17 4.14 -3.32
N SER A 84 13.83 3.15 -4.17
CA SER A 84 12.66 3.18 -5.05
C SER A 84 11.35 2.84 -4.34
N ASP A 85 11.44 2.22 -3.17
CA ASP A 85 10.34 1.81 -2.30
C ASP A 85 10.21 2.73 -1.06
N LEU A 86 10.57 4.01 -1.25
CA LEU A 86 10.41 5.08 -0.25
C LEU A 86 9.08 5.84 -0.46
N TYR A 87 8.30 5.95 0.60
CA TYR A 87 7.01 6.62 0.66
C TYR A 87 7.02 7.65 1.80
N MET A 88 6.35 8.79 1.61
CA MET A 88 6.17 9.79 2.66
C MET A 88 4.70 10.15 2.81
N PHE A 89 4.17 9.91 4.00
CA PHE A 89 2.81 10.22 4.41
C PHE A 89 2.84 11.46 5.31
N MET A 90 2.12 12.50 4.90
CA MET A 90 2.24 13.83 5.49
C MET A 90 0.92 14.27 6.12
N LEU A 91 0.98 14.65 7.39
CA LEU A 91 -0.08 15.37 8.09
C LEU A 91 0.27 16.86 8.07
N ILE A 92 -0.36 17.62 7.18
CA ILE A 92 -0.04 19.04 7.00
C ILE A 92 -1.18 19.90 7.55
N GLY A 93 -0.85 20.77 8.50
CA GLY A 93 -1.81 21.72 9.07
C GLY A 93 -2.37 22.69 8.03
N ASP A 94 -3.70 22.82 7.99
CA ASP A 94 -4.46 23.78 7.18
C ASP A 94 -4.14 23.78 5.67
N ILE A 95 -3.84 22.61 5.08
CA ILE A 95 -3.60 22.49 3.64
C ILE A 95 -4.91 22.37 2.84
N SER A 96 -4.95 22.97 1.66
CA SER A 96 -6.04 22.79 0.70
C SER A 96 -5.86 21.52 -0.15
N ASP A 97 -6.97 20.92 -0.61
CA ASP A 97 -6.91 19.72 -1.46
C ASP A 97 -6.08 19.93 -2.74
N ASN A 98 -6.11 21.13 -3.31
CA ASN A 98 -5.32 21.48 -4.49
C ASN A 98 -3.81 21.51 -4.19
N GLU A 99 -3.42 22.01 -3.02
CA GLU A 99 -2.02 22.01 -2.60
C GLU A 99 -1.54 20.60 -2.25
N ALA A 100 -2.37 19.82 -1.55
CA ALA A 100 -2.13 18.41 -1.29
C ALA A 100 -1.87 17.65 -2.61
N ALA A 101 -2.75 17.80 -3.61
CA ALA A 101 -2.58 17.15 -4.92
C ALA A 101 -1.30 17.59 -5.66
N ARG A 102 -0.90 18.86 -5.53
CA ARG A 102 0.37 19.35 -6.10
C ARG A 102 1.58 18.70 -5.44
N ILE A 103 1.55 18.48 -4.13
CA ILE A 103 2.61 17.78 -3.39
C ILE A 103 2.67 16.30 -3.80
N GLU A 104 1.52 15.64 -3.92
CA GLU A 104 1.43 14.22 -4.32
C GLU A 104 1.91 13.96 -5.74
N THR A 105 1.85 14.96 -6.62
CA THR A 105 2.36 14.85 -8.02
C THR A 105 3.88 14.99 -8.11
N ASP A 106 4.55 15.44 -7.03
CA ASP A 106 6.00 15.63 -7.00
C ASP A 106 6.74 14.40 -6.48
N ASP A 107 7.30 13.62 -7.41
CA ASP A 107 8.01 12.37 -7.13
C ASP A 107 9.55 12.53 -7.04
N ARG A 108 10.10 13.74 -6.85
CA ARG A 108 11.56 13.98 -6.88
C ARG A 108 12.40 13.20 -5.86
N PHE A 109 11.82 12.84 -4.71
CA PHE A 109 12.54 12.19 -3.59
C PHE A 109 11.94 10.86 -3.16
N CYS A 110 10.62 10.76 -3.21
CA CYS A 110 9.83 9.62 -2.76
C CYS A 110 8.40 9.82 -3.24
N ARG A 111 7.59 8.77 -3.19
CA ARG A 111 6.15 8.88 -3.45
C ARG A 111 5.46 9.51 -2.25
N LYS A 112 4.70 10.57 -2.45
CA LYS A 112 4.08 11.35 -1.36
C LYS A 112 2.58 11.13 -1.33
N VAL A 113 2.02 11.12 -0.12
CA VAL A 113 0.58 11.10 0.11
C VAL A 113 0.29 12.07 1.26
N VAL A 114 -0.62 13.01 1.04
CA VAL A 114 -0.95 14.07 2.00
C VAL A 114 -2.34 13.82 2.54
N ALA A 115 -2.50 13.89 3.86
CA ALA A 115 -3.80 13.74 4.50
C ALA A 115 -4.68 14.96 4.26
N ARG A 116 -5.95 14.72 3.94
CA ARG A 116 -6.95 15.79 3.76
C ARG A 116 -7.61 16.16 5.09
N GLN A 117 -8.17 17.37 5.20
CA GLN A 117 -8.66 17.93 6.47
C GLN A 117 -9.74 17.10 7.19
N LEU A 118 -10.53 16.31 6.45
CA LEU A 118 -11.61 15.48 6.97
C LEU A 118 -11.42 13.98 6.67
N GLU A 119 -10.25 13.60 6.18
CA GLU A 119 -9.91 12.23 5.84
C GLU A 119 -9.52 11.47 7.12
N ASP A 120 -10.08 10.28 7.30
CA ASP A 120 -9.67 9.38 8.37
C ASP A 120 -8.47 8.52 7.95
N ALA A 121 -7.88 7.79 8.90
CA ALA A 121 -6.69 6.99 8.64
C ALA A 121 -6.95 5.83 7.66
N LEU A 122 -8.15 5.28 7.60
CA LEU A 122 -8.47 4.16 6.71
C LEU A 122 -8.66 4.64 5.27
N ASP A 123 -9.43 5.72 5.10
CA ASP A 123 -9.64 6.40 3.81
C ASP A 123 -8.30 6.88 3.22
N PHE A 124 -7.43 7.44 4.07
CA PHE A 124 -6.07 7.81 3.69
C PHE A 124 -5.29 6.61 3.15
N LEU A 125 -5.29 5.49 3.87
CA LEU A 125 -4.54 4.29 3.49
C LEU A 125 -5.07 3.64 2.21
N ASP A 126 -6.36 3.79 1.89
CA ASP A 126 -6.97 3.27 0.66
C ASP A 126 -6.48 3.97 -0.61
N ARG A 127 -5.83 5.14 -0.49
CA ARG A 127 -5.11 5.80 -1.60
C ARG A 127 -3.66 5.35 -1.76
N THR A 128 -3.19 4.46 -0.88
CA THR A 128 -1.80 4.02 -0.83
C THR A 128 -1.64 2.55 -1.22
N PHE A 129 -0.41 2.03 -1.21
CA PHE A 129 -0.18 0.60 -1.41
C PHE A 129 -0.71 -0.29 -0.26
N LEU A 130 -1.14 0.32 0.85
CA LEU A 130 -1.76 -0.35 2.00
C LEU A 130 -3.30 -0.42 1.91
N ALA A 131 -3.86 -0.05 0.75
CA ALA A 131 -5.27 -0.18 0.49
C ALA A 131 -5.81 -1.58 0.82
N ALA A 132 -7.07 -1.62 1.23
CA ALA A 132 -7.76 -2.85 1.52
C ALA A 132 -7.92 -3.62 0.21
N LEU A 133 -7.84 -4.94 0.29
CA LEU A 133 -8.13 -5.77 -0.88
C LEU A 133 -9.63 -5.68 -1.24
N ASP A 134 -10.47 -5.36 -0.26
CA ASP A 134 -11.91 -5.13 -0.41
C ASP A 134 -12.33 -3.87 0.38
N PRO A 135 -12.16 -2.66 -0.18
CA PRO A 135 -12.56 -1.44 0.49
C PRO A 135 -14.09 -1.33 0.55
N PRO A 136 -14.70 -0.93 1.67
CA PRO A 136 -16.14 -0.73 1.78
C PRO A 136 -16.56 0.50 0.95
N GLY A 137 -16.88 0.32 -0.33
CA GLY A 137 -17.27 1.40 -1.23
C GLY A 137 -17.39 0.95 -2.68
N ASN A 138 -18.30 1.57 -3.43
CA ASN A 138 -18.81 1.07 -4.71
C ASN A 138 -17.70 0.84 -5.77
N VAL A 139 -17.37 -0.43 -6.03
CA VAL A 139 -16.42 -0.92 -7.05
C VAL A 139 -16.93 -0.66 -8.50
N GLU A 140 -18.10 -0.04 -8.67
CA GLU A 140 -18.79 0.02 -9.95
C GLU A 140 -18.26 1.02 -10.99
N THR A 141 -17.27 1.89 -10.69
CA THR A 141 -16.87 2.95 -11.65
C THR A 141 -15.45 2.91 -12.18
N LEU A 142 -14.57 2.03 -11.69
CA LEU A 142 -13.33 1.71 -12.40
C LEU A 142 -13.50 0.34 -13.04
N SER A 143 -13.22 0.26 -14.35
CA SER A 143 -13.12 -1.00 -15.10
C SER A 143 -12.37 -2.03 -14.26
N ASP A 144 -13.10 -2.97 -13.65
CA ASP A 144 -12.55 -4.00 -12.77
C ASP A 144 -11.38 -4.67 -13.51
N PRO A 145 -10.13 -4.38 -13.11
CA PRO A 145 -8.96 -4.83 -13.86
C PRO A 145 -8.85 -6.35 -13.82
N LEU A 146 -9.44 -6.98 -12.80
CA LEU A 146 -9.53 -8.43 -12.67
C LEU A 146 -10.54 -9.00 -13.69
N ILE A 147 -11.69 -8.36 -13.89
CA ILE A 147 -12.62 -8.75 -14.97
C ILE A 147 -11.95 -8.62 -16.34
N SER A 148 -11.19 -7.56 -16.57
CA SER A 148 -10.48 -7.35 -17.85
C SER A 148 -9.39 -8.41 -18.07
N ALA A 149 -8.61 -8.72 -17.04
CA ALA A 149 -7.62 -9.78 -17.05
C ALA A 149 -8.25 -11.16 -17.31
N PHE A 150 -9.37 -11.47 -16.64
CA PHE A 150 -10.06 -12.73 -16.86
C PHE A 150 -10.67 -12.85 -18.26
N LYS A 151 -11.22 -11.77 -18.82
CA LYS A 151 -11.70 -11.77 -20.22
C LYS A 151 -10.56 -12.08 -21.19
N ALA A 152 -9.38 -11.50 -20.98
CA ALA A 152 -8.19 -11.81 -21.78
C ALA A 152 -7.75 -13.28 -21.59
N MET A 153 -7.81 -13.79 -20.37
CA MET A 153 -7.44 -15.17 -20.04
C MET A 153 -8.37 -16.20 -20.69
N VAL A 154 -9.69 -16.01 -20.62
CA VAL A 154 -10.67 -16.89 -21.27
C VAL A 154 -10.50 -16.87 -22.79
N LYS A 155 -10.20 -15.70 -23.36
CA LYS A 155 -9.94 -15.57 -24.80
C LYS A 155 -8.72 -16.40 -25.24
N SER A 156 -7.64 -16.39 -24.45
CA SER A 156 -6.42 -17.16 -24.74
C SER A 156 -6.53 -18.64 -24.34
N HIS A 157 -7.33 -18.94 -23.32
CA HIS A 157 -7.46 -20.26 -22.70
C HIS A 157 -8.94 -20.54 -22.36
N PRO A 158 -9.75 -21.00 -23.33
CA PRO A 158 -11.20 -21.15 -23.15
C PRO A 158 -11.64 -22.03 -21.97
N TRP A 159 -10.82 -23.02 -21.60
CA TRP A 159 -11.08 -23.93 -20.48
C TRP A 159 -11.17 -23.21 -19.12
N THR A 160 -10.57 -22.01 -18.99
CA THR A 160 -10.55 -21.23 -17.75
C THR A 160 -11.91 -20.60 -17.42
N GLY A 161 -12.81 -20.48 -18.40
CA GLY A 161 -14.10 -19.78 -18.24
C GLY A 161 -14.98 -20.37 -17.13
N ARG A 162 -14.95 -21.70 -16.93
CA ARG A 162 -15.75 -22.39 -15.90
C ARG A 162 -15.25 -22.12 -14.46
N HIS A 163 -14.02 -21.65 -14.31
CA HIS A 163 -13.38 -21.42 -13.01
C HIS A 163 -13.43 -19.97 -12.56
N MET A 164 -13.75 -19.03 -13.47
CA MET A 164 -13.67 -17.60 -13.23
C MET A 164 -14.40 -17.11 -11.98
N ALA A 165 -15.60 -17.62 -11.71
CA ALA A 165 -16.38 -17.18 -10.55
C ALA A 165 -15.68 -17.57 -9.24
N VAL A 166 -15.19 -18.81 -9.15
CA VAL A 166 -14.44 -19.30 -7.99
C VAL A 166 -13.13 -18.52 -7.86
N TRP A 167 -12.37 -18.41 -8.95
CA TRP A 167 -11.10 -17.70 -8.96
C TRP A 167 -11.23 -16.22 -8.58
N LYS A 168 -12.30 -15.54 -9.02
CA LYS A 168 -12.58 -14.16 -8.63
C LYS A 168 -12.80 -14.04 -7.13
N THR A 169 -13.65 -14.91 -6.57
CA THR A 169 -13.95 -14.92 -5.14
C THR A 169 -12.70 -15.17 -4.31
N GLU A 170 -11.87 -16.13 -4.70
CA GLU A 170 -10.65 -16.45 -3.96
C GLU A 170 -9.59 -15.35 -4.08
N LEU A 171 -9.41 -14.75 -5.25
CA LEU A 171 -8.43 -13.66 -5.44
C LEU A 171 -8.81 -12.36 -4.73
N LEU A 172 -10.11 -12.15 -4.48
CA LEU A 172 -10.61 -11.00 -3.71
C LEU A 172 -10.80 -11.31 -2.23
N SER A 173 -10.60 -12.57 -1.82
CA SER A 173 -10.73 -12.96 -0.42
C SER A 173 -9.59 -12.40 0.42
N THR A 174 -9.81 -12.35 1.73
CA THR A 174 -8.73 -12.10 2.71
C THR A 174 -7.85 -13.33 2.91
N ALA A 175 -8.08 -14.40 2.14
CA ALA A 175 -7.26 -15.60 2.21
C ALA A 175 -5.86 -15.29 1.70
N ASN A 176 -4.96 -16.11 2.19
CA ASN A 176 -3.57 -15.82 2.06
C ASN A 176 -3.04 -16.44 0.75
N GLY A 177 -1.97 -15.89 0.17
CA GLY A 177 -1.57 -16.28 -1.19
C GLY A 177 -1.23 -17.78 -1.38
N GLY A 178 -0.85 -18.49 -0.31
CA GLY A 178 -0.61 -19.93 -0.36
C GLY A 178 -1.92 -20.72 -0.43
N ASP A 179 -2.88 -20.36 0.43
CA ASP A 179 -4.21 -20.97 0.47
C ASP A 179 -4.96 -20.70 -0.84
N VAL A 180 -4.85 -19.48 -1.38
CA VAL A 180 -5.42 -19.13 -2.68
C VAL A 180 -4.85 -20.03 -3.76
N VAL A 181 -3.53 -20.22 -3.85
CA VAL A 181 -2.92 -21.12 -4.85
C VAL A 181 -3.41 -22.55 -4.70
N GLN A 182 -3.53 -23.05 -3.47
CA GLN A 182 -4.04 -24.40 -3.20
C GLN A 182 -5.50 -24.54 -3.67
N ILE A 183 -6.38 -23.61 -3.27
CA ILE A 183 -7.81 -23.62 -3.65
C ILE A 183 -7.99 -23.50 -5.16
N LEU A 184 -7.22 -22.63 -5.81
CA LEU A 184 -7.24 -22.47 -7.27
C LEU A 184 -6.81 -23.77 -7.98
N SER A 185 -5.76 -24.44 -7.47
CA SER A 185 -5.24 -25.70 -8.01
C SER A 185 -6.24 -26.85 -7.82
N ASP A 186 -6.84 -26.95 -6.64
CA ASP A 186 -7.84 -27.96 -6.31
C ASP A 186 -9.14 -27.78 -7.10
N SER A 187 -9.52 -26.52 -7.38
CA SER A 187 -10.63 -26.18 -8.29
C SER A 187 -10.41 -26.73 -9.70
N VAL A 188 -9.18 -26.70 -10.22
CA VAL A 188 -8.87 -27.25 -11.54
C VAL A 188 -8.96 -28.78 -11.51
N ILE A 189 -8.29 -29.41 -10.54
CA ILE A 189 -8.23 -30.87 -10.39
C ILE A 189 -9.62 -31.49 -10.17
N SER A 190 -10.45 -30.88 -9.34
CA SER A 190 -11.82 -31.37 -9.07
C SER A 190 -12.73 -31.29 -10.29
N SER A 191 -12.53 -30.30 -11.17
CA SER A 191 -13.31 -30.15 -12.40
C SER A 191 -12.91 -31.11 -13.51
N GLU A 192 -11.66 -31.58 -13.51
CA GLU A 192 -11.15 -32.57 -14.47
C GLU A 192 -11.59 -33.99 -14.10
N ASN A 193 -11.73 -34.28 -12.80
CA ASN A 193 -12.23 -35.56 -12.30
C ASN A 193 -13.76 -35.76 -12.41
N GLN A 194 -14.50 -34.71 -12.81
CA GLN A 194 -15.95 -34.76 -13.05
C GLN A 194 -16.32 -34.79 -14.54
N GLN A 195 -15.33 -34.92 -15.44
CA GLN A 195 -15.51 -35.18 -16.88
C GLN A 195 -15.27 -36.66 -17.21
#